data_AF-A0A379WNX2-F1
#
_entry.id   AF-A0A379WNX2-F1
#
_cell.length_a   1.000
_cell.length_b   1.000
_cell.length_c   1.000
_cell.angle_alpha   90.00
_cell.angle_beta   90.00
_cell.angle_gamma   90.00
#
_symmetry.space_group_name_H-M   'P 1'
#
loop_
_entity.id
_entity.type
_entity.pdbx_description
1 polymer ?
#
loop_
_entity_poly.entity_id
_entity_poly.type
_entity_poly.pdbx_seq_one_letter_code
_entity_poly.pdbx_strand_id
1 'polypeptide(L)'
;MRQNIAYRRLSWNATATSATPAHGSFTLGAGDSFEVTSVLGDKTGNGDWDGKTLTKLGAGKLTLSGANTYSGDTNVQEGTLWLSGDGTIGEMGSQQAVNVASGATFGGSNGTTVNGKVTNEGTLVFGDSEETGAIFTLNGDLINMGTMTSGSSSSTPGNTLYVDGNYTGNGGSLYLNTVLGDDDSATDKLVITGDASGTTDLYINGIGDGAQTTNGIEVVDVGGVSTSDAFVLKNEVNASLYTYRPVLE
;
A
#
# COMPACT_ATOMS: atom_id res chain seq x y z
N MET A 1 24.79 43.35 -16.33
CA MET A 1 24.01 42.68 -15.28
C MET A 1 23.32 41.48 -15.91
N ARG A 2 23.71 40.24 -15.57
CA ARG A 2 23.05 39.03 -16.06
C ARG A 2 22.14 38.53 -14.93
N GLN A 3 20.84 38.54 -15.17
CA GLN A 3 19.84 37.90 -14.32
C GLN A 3 19.62 36.50 -14.92
N ASN A 4 20.06 35.46 -14.22
CA ASN A 4 19.75 34.08 -14.59
C ASN A 4 18.61 33.62 -13.68
N ILE A 5 17.45 33.35 -14.26
CA ILE A 5 16.34 32.67 -13.58
C ILE A 5 16.43 31.21 -14.01
N ALA A 6 16.65 30.30 -13.05
CA ALA A 6 16.58 28.86 -13.30
C ALA A 6 15.24 28.34 -12.76
N TYR A 7 14.45 27.72 -13.62
CA TYR A 7 13.25 26.98 -13.22
C TYR A 7 13.54 25.48 -13.37
N ARG A 8 13.34 24.71 -12.30
CA ARG A 8 13.48 23.24 -12.33
C ARG A 8 12.10 22.64 -12.56
N ARG A 9 11.94 21.91 -13.66
CA ARG A 9 10.76 21.09 -13.93
C ARG A 9 11.07 19.65 -13.57
N LEU A 10 10.03 18.93 -13.18
CA LEU A 10 10.11 17.48 -13.06
C LEU A 10 10.47 16.87 -14.42
N SER A 11 11.42 15.93 -14.46
CA SER A 11 11.84 15.26 -15.71
C SER A 11 10.68 14.57 -16.42
N TRP A 12 9.65 14.13 -15.69
CA TRP A 12 8.40 13.62 -16.24
C TRP A 12 7.76 14.59 -17.25
N ASN A 13 7.89 15.89 -17.03
CA ASN A 13 7.29 16.95 -17.85
C ASN A 13 8.31 17.63 -18.78
N ALA A 14 9.48 17.03 -18.98
CA ALA A 14 10.48 17.56 -19.91
C ALA A 14 9.97 17.48 -21.36
N THR A 15 10.33 18.49 -22.15
CA THR A 15 10.01 18.61 -23.58
C THR A 15 11.28 18.49 -24.42
N ALA A 16 11.14 18.48 -25.75
CA ALA A 16 12.28 18.44 -26.69
C ALA A 16 13.32 19.56 -26.50
N THR A 17 12.97 20.65 -25.80
CA THR A 17 13.88 21.76 -25.51
C THR A 17 14.50 21.69 -24.11
N SER A 18 14.21 20.64 -23.34
CA SER A 18 14.76 20.45 -21.99
C SER A 18 16.19 19.93 -22.05
N ALA A 19 17.02 20.34 -21.09
CA ALA A 19 18.43 19.93 -21.03
C ALA A 19 18.60 18.43 -20.78
N THR A 20 17.63 17.79 -20.11
CA THR A 20 17.55 16.35 -19.89
C THR A 20 16.30 15.81 -20.60
N PRO A 21 16.40 14.67 -21.32
CA PRO A 21 15.23 13.99 -21.87
C PRO A 21 14.21 13.65 -20.78
N ALA A 22 12.94 13.51 -21.20
CA ALA A 22 11.89 13.09 -20.27
C ALA A 22 12.11 11.64 -19.81
N HIS A 23 11.88 11.39 -18.52
CA HIS A 23 11.94 10.06 -17.93
C HIS A 23 10.99 9.97 -16.73
N GLY A 24 10.52 8.75 -16.45
CA GLY A 24 9.67 8.43 -15.30
C GLY A 24 10.43 7.89 -14.08
N SER A 25 11.77 7.92 -14.11
CA SER A 25 12.59 7.48 -12.99
C SER A 25 12.78 8.57 -11.93
N PHE A 26 12.57 8.22 -10.67
CA PHE A 26 12.81 9.04 -9.49
C PHE A 26 13.82 8.33 -8.59
N THR A 27 15.05 8.85 -8.52
CA THR A 27 16.12 8.32 -7.66
C THR A 27 16.37 9.28 -6.51
N LEU A 28 16.12 8.84 -5.27
CA LEU A 28 16.29 9.65 -4.05
C LEU A 28 17.30 9.00 -3.11
N GLY A 29 18.24 9.78 -2.58
CA GLY A 29 19.25 9.30 -1.64
C GLY A 29 18.66 8.92 -0.29
N ALA A 30 19.44 8.21 0.53
CA ALA A 30 19.03 7.90 1.89
C ALA A 30 18.77 9.19 2.70
N GLY A 31 17.63 9.26 3.38
CA GLY A 31 17.20 10.45 4.13
C GLY A 31 16.55 11.54 3.26
N ASP A 32 16.62 11.44 1.94
CA ASP A 32 15.91 12.37 1.06
C ASP A 32 14.43 12.03 0.99
N SER A 33 13.60 13.07 0.96
CA SER A 33 12.19 12.97 0.63
C SER A 33 11.81 14.01 -0.41
N PHE A 34 10.96 13.61 -1.35
CA PHE A 34 10.45 14.49 -2.39
C PHE A 34 8.96 14.21 -2.61
N GLU A 35 8.16 15.27 -2.62
CA GLU A 35 6.72 15.19 -2.87
C GLU A 35 6.38 15.74 -4.26
N VAL A 36 5.62 14.95 -5.02
CA VAL A 36 5.02 15.36 -6.29
C VAL A 36 3.57 15.74 -6.03
N THR A 37 3.32 17.06 -5.99
CA THR A 37 1.98 17.63 -5.81
C THR A 37 1.24 17.83 -7.13
N SER A 38 1.95 17.80 -8.27
CA SER A 38 1.34 17.89 -9.59
C SER A 38 0.85 16.53 -10.08
N VAL A 39 -0.31 16.50 -10.75
CA VAL A 39 -0.80 15.29 -11.44
C VAL A 39 0.21 14.81 -12.49
N LEU A 40 0.66 13.56 -12.36
CA LEU A 40 1.40 12.85 -13.39
C LEU A 40 0.43 12.15 -14.33
N GLY A 41 0.41 12.58 -15.58
CA GLY A 41 -0.32 11.92 -16.67
C GLY A 41 0.62 11.47 -17.78
N ASP A 42 0.08 10.66 -18.69
CA ASP A 42 0.79 10.14 -19.86
C ASP A 42 1.51 11.24 -20.66
N LYS A 43 2.67 10.87 -21.19
CA LYS A 43 3.49 11.66 -22.10
C LYS A 43 3.78 10.88 -23.37
N THR A 44 4.26 11.58 -24.39
CA THR A 44 4.88 10.94 -25.54
C THR A 44 6.22 10.36 -25.12
N GLY A 45 6.37 9.04 -25.26
CA GLY A 45 7.64 8.36 -25.01
C GLY A 45 8.77 8.83 -25.93
N ASN A 46 9.98 8.38 -25.61
CA ASN A 46 11.20 8.59 -26.38
C ASN A 46 11.93 7.25 -26.57
N GLY A 47 13.20 7.27 -26.98
CA GLY A 47 13.96 6.04 -27.22
C GLY A 47 14.17 5.18 -25.97
N ASP A 48 14.13 5.77 -24.77
CA ASP A 48 14.53 5.13 -23.51
C ASP A 48 13.38 4.98 -22.51
N TRP A 49 12.26 5.70 -22.72
CA TRP A 49 11.10 5.71 -21.81
C TRP A 49 9.80 5.75 -22.60
N ASP A 50 8.81 4.97 -22.16
CA ASP A 50 7.50 4.85 -22.81
C ASP A 50 6.59 6.09 -22.64
N GLY A 51 6.97 7.02 -21.77
CA GLY A 51 6.17 8.21 -21.45
C GLY A 51 5.14 7.99 -20.34
N LYS A 52 5.12 6.80 -19.72
CA LYS A 52 4.00 6.34 -18.89
C LYS A 52 4.44 5.65 -17.61
N THR A 53 5.51 4.87 -17.65
CA THR A 53 6.00 4.07 -16.53
C THR A 53 6.68 4.94 -15.47
N LEU A 54 6.30 4.77 -14.20
CA LEU A 54 7.01 5.37 -13.07
C LEU A 54 7.96 4.33 -12.47
N THR A 55 9.22 4.72 -12.24
CA THR A 55 10.19 3.87 -11.54
C THR A 55 10.75 4.60 -10.33
N LYS A 56 10.55 4.05 -9.14
CA LYS A 56 11.12 4.56 -7.89
C LYS A 56 12.39 3.79 -7.53
N LEU A 57 13.51 4.52 -7.45
CA LEU A 57 14.85 4.04 -7.12
C LEU A 57 15.45 4.83 -5.95
N GLY A 58 16.58 4.35 -5.43
CA GLY A 58 17.28 4.93 -4.29
C GLY A 58 16.53 4.76 -2.96
N ALA A 59 17.27 4.82 -1.86
CA ALA A 59 16.75 4.55 -0.52
C ALA A 59 15.76 5.60 0.03
N GLY A 60 15.63 6.76 -0.61
CA GLY A 60 14.75 7.86 -0.14
C GLY A 60 13.26 7.61 -0.36
N LYS A 61 12.44 8.57 0.07
CA LYS A 61 10.97 8.52 0.00
C LYS A 61 10.41 9.46 -1.08
N LEU A 62 9.74 8.89 -2.08
CA LEU A 62 8.91 9.64 -3.03
C LEU A 62 7.47 9.62 -2.54
N THR A 63 6.86 10.80 -2.40
CA THR A 63 5.43 10.93 -2.10
C THR A 63 4.69 11.44 -3.34
N LEU A 64 3.58 10.80 -3.72
CA LEU A 64 2.65 11.31 -4.73
C LEU A 64 1.37 11.78 -4.04
N SER A 65 1.06 13.07 -4.14
CA SER A 65 -0.13 13.66 -3.53
C SER A 65 -1.17 14.19 -4.51
N GLY A 66 -0.84 14.20 -5.81
CA GLY A 66 -1.82 14.43 -6.85
C GLY A 66 -2.55 13.16 -7.29
N ALA A 67 -3.74 13.33 -7.86
CA ALA A 67 -4.49 12.25 -8.50
C ALA A 67 -3.84 11.88 -9.85
N ASN A 68 -2.87 10.95 -9.84
CA ASN A 68 -2.08 10.63 -11.03
C ASN A 68 -2.85 9.73 -12.00
N THR A 69 -2.71 10.01 -13.28
CA THR A 69 -3.52 9.44 -14.37
C THR A 69 -2.69 8.70 -15.41
N TYR A 70 -1.37 8.54 -15.17
CA TYR A 70 -0.51 7.78 -16.06
C TYR A 70 -0.94 6.32 -16.12
N SER A 71 -0.88 5.75 -17.31
CA SER A 71 -1.39 4.40 -17.64
C SER A 71 -0.30 3.33 -17.67
N GLY A 72 0.96 3.70 -17.43
CA GLY A 72 2.08 2.77 -17.35
C GLY A 72 2.23 2.17 -15.96
N ASP A 73 3.06 1.14 -15.87
CA ASP A 73 3.33 0.47 -14.60
C ASP A 73 4.02 1.40 -13.60
N THR A 74 3.82 1.08 -12.32
CA THR A 74 4.57 1.67 -11.21
C THR A 74 5.52 0.64 -10.66
N ASN A 75 6.81 0.86 -10.82
CA ASN A 75 7.85 -0.05 -10.34
C ASN A 75 8.55 0.56 -9.14
N VAL A 76 8.26 0.03 -7.94
CA VAL A 76 8.93 0.43 -6.70
C VAL A 76 10.08 -0.53 -6.46
N GLN A 77 11.25 -0.17 -6.99
CA GLN A 77 12.43 -1.04 -6.97
C GLN A 77 13.29 -0.83 -5.73
N GLU A 78 13.35 0.40 -5.20
CA GLU A 78 14.11 0.73 -4.00
C GLU A 78 13.46 1.86 -3.17
N GLY A 79 13.72 1.86 -1.86
CA GLY A 79 13.23 2.88 -0.93
C GLY A 79 11.71 2.87 -0.82
N THR A 80 11.12 4.05 -0.64
CA THR A 80 9.67 4.18 -0.40
C THR A 80 8.96 4.97 -1.49
N LEU A 81 7.86 4.43 -2.01
CA LEU A 81 6.82 5.18 -2.70
C LEU A 81 5.59 5.30 -1.79
N TRP A 82 5.09 6.50 -1.58
CA TRP A 82 3.97 6.78 -0.68
C TRP A 82 2.87 7.58 -1.38
N LEU A 83 1.61 7.22 -1.18
CA LEU A 83 0.47 8.03 -1.58
C LEU A 83 -0.05 8.81 -0.36
N SER A 84 -0.39 10.09 -0.55
CA SER A 84 -1.00 10.93 0.50
C SER A 84 -2.00 11.91 -0.08
N GLY A 85 -2.87 12.51 0.74
CA GLY A 85 -3.86 13.48 0.24
C GLY A 85 -4.72 12.86 -0.87
N ASP A 86 -4.81 13.52 -2.03
CA ASP A 86 -5.54 13.03 -3.21
C ASP A 86 -4.73 12.02 -4.05
N GLY A 87 -3.71 11.40 -3.46
CA GLY A 87 -2.79 10.50 -4.14
C GLY A 87 -3.51 9.30 -4.77
N THR A 88 -3.56 9.28 -6.10
CA THR A 88 -4.01 8.12 -6.87
C THR A 88 -2.92 7.61 -7.81
N ILE A 89 -2.97 6.33 -8.15
CA ILE A 89 -2.24 5.72 -9.27
C ILE A 89 -3.25 5.19 -10.27
N GLY A 90 -3.23 5.78 -11.47
CA GLY A 90 -4.08 5.38 -12.58
C GLY A 90 -5.48 5.97 -12.54
N GLU A 91 -6.11 5.98 -13.69
CA GLU A 91 -7.56 6.24 -13.81
C GLU A 91 -8.36 5.01 -13.40
N MET A 92 -9.63 5.19 -13.02
CA MET A 92 -10.53 4.07 -12.72
C MET A 92 -10.63 3.11 -13.92
N GLY A 93 -10.48 1.80 -13.66
CA GLY A 93 -10.43 0.77 -14.70
C GLY A 93 -9.07 0.66 -15.39
N SER A 94 -8.00 1.18 -14.78
CA SER A 94 -6.65 1.00 -15.29
C SER A 94 -6.21 -0.46 -15.21
N GLN A 95 -5.44 -0.89 -16.21
CA GLN A 95 -4.84 -2.22 -16.26
C GLN A 95 -3.36 -2.22 -15.83
N GLN A 96 -2.85 -1.07 -15.35
CA GLN A 96 -1.47 -0.94 -14.90
C GLN A 96 -1.21 -1.78 -13.65
N ALA A 97 0.03 -2.21 -13.48
CA ALA A 97 0.49 -2.86 -12.27
C ALA A 97 1.27 -1.90 -11.38
N VAL A 98 1.12 -2.05 -10.06
CA VAL A 98 2.11 -1.59 -9.07
C VAL A 98 2.92 -2.80 -8.63
N ASN A 99 4.21 -2.79 -8.94
CA ASN A 99 5.14 -3.86 -8.62
C ASN A 99 6.09 -3.37 -7.51
N VAL A 100 6.01 -4.00 -6.34
CA VAL A 100 6.85 -3.65 -5.18
C VAL A 100 7.93 -4.72 -5.04
N ALA A 101 9.17 -4.35 -5.33
CA ALA A 101 10.30 -5.26 -5.24
C ALA A 101 10.67 -5.58 -3.78
N SER A 102 11.33 -6.72 -3.59
CA SER A 102 11.91 -7.07 -2.28
C SER A 102 12.81 -5.96 -1.74
N GLY A 103 12.63 -5.60 -0.47
CA GLY A 103 13.35 -4.52 0.19
C GLY A 103 12.82 -3.10 -0.09
N ALA A 104 11.86 -2.95 -1.00
CA ALA A 104 11.16 -1.69 -1.23
C ALA A 104 9.87 -1.59 -0.39
N THR A 105 9.39 -0.37 -0.21
CA THR A 105 8.14 -0.08 0.50
C THR A 105 7.19 0.70 -0.39
N PHE A 106 5.95 0.24 -0.47
CA PHE A 106 4.84 0.97 -1.07
C PHE A 106 3.74 1.16 -0.02
N GLY A 107 3.05 2.29 -0.04
CA GLY A 107 1.94 2.49 0.88
C GLY A 107 1.13 3.74 0.60
N GLY A 108 0.07 3.91 1.36
CA GLY A 108 -0.85 5.02 1.23
C GLY A 108 -1.44 5.45 2.57
N SER A 109 -1.63 6.77 2.72
CA SER A 109 -2.41 7.37 3.79
C SER A 109 -3.92 7.24 3.53
N ASN A 110 -4.73 7.73 4.46
CA ASN A 110 -6.19 7.73 4.35
C ASN A 110 -6.70 8.37 3.04
N GLY A 111 -7.66 7.70 2.39
CA GLY A 111 -8.34 8.18 1.19
C GLY A 111 -7.57 8.00 -0.12
N THR A 112 -6.38 7.40 -0.08
CA THR A 112 -5.55 7.20 -1.27
C THR A 112 -5.94 5.93 -2.03
N THR A 113 -5.61 5.86 -3.32
CA THR A 113 -6.13 4.79 -4.20
C THR A 113 -5.14 4.31 -5.25
N VAL A 114 -5.14 3.01 -5.52
CA VAL A 114 -4.53 2.40 -6.71
C VAL A 114 -5.62 1.81 -7.58
N ASN A 115 -5.72 2.22 -8.85
CA ASN A 115 -6.75 1.76 -9.77
C ASN A 115 -6.34 0.58 -10.66
N GLY A 116 -5.37 -0.21 -10.20
CA GLY A 116 -4.81 -1.34 -10.94
C GLY A 116 -4.30 -2.42 -9.99
N LYS A 117 -3.76 -3.49 -10.58
CA LYS A 117 -3.25 -4.65 -9.82
C LYS A 117 -2.05 -4.27 -8.97
N VAL A 118 -1.96 -4.81 -7.76
CA VAL A 118 -0.76 -4.70 -6.91
C VAL A 118 -0.09 -6.06 -6.75
N THR A 119 1.22 -6.12 -6.99
CA THR A 119 2.06 -7.28 -6.68
C THR A 119 3.11 -6.84 -5.67
N ASN A 120 3.03 -7.38 -4.45
CA ASN A 120 3.90 -7.02 -3.34
C ASN A 120 4.92 -8.13 -3.04
N GLU A 121 6.19 -7.92 -3.37
CA GLU A 121 7.33 -8.73 -2.89
C GLU A 121 8.12 -8.01 -1.79
N GLY A 122 7.80 -6.75 -1.51
CA GLY A 122 8.43 -5.89 -0.51
C GLY A 122 7.55 -5.72 0.73
N THR A 123 7.33 -4.45 1.11
CA THR A 123 6.40 -4.08 2.18
C THR A 123 5.30 -3.19 1.64
N LEU A 124 4.05 -3.58 1.88
CA LEU A 124 2.85 -2.79 1.65
C LEU A 124 2.36 -2.22 2.98
N VAL A 125 2.21 -0.90 3.07
CA VAL A 125 1.76 -0.22 4.28
C VAL A 125 0.42 0.49 4.03
N PHE A 126 -0.54 0.32 4.93
CA PHE A 126 -1.84 1.00 4.86
C PHE A 126 -2.07 1.85 6.11
N GLY A 127 -2.31 3.15 5.89
CA GLY A 127 -2.26 4.18 6.93
C GLY A 127 -0.82 4.56 7.30
N ASP A 128 -0.64 5.72 7.91
CA ASP A 128 0.65 6.09 8.53
C ASP A 128 0.59 5.93 10.07
N SER A 129 1.68 6.26 10.76
CA SER A 129 1.82 6.06 12.20
C SER A 129 0.91 6.90 13.07
N GLU A 130 0.37 7.99 12.54
CA GLU A 130 -0.48 8.94 13.27
C GLU A 130 -1.96 8.78 12.93
N GLU A 131 -2.27 8.08 11.84
CA GLU A 131 -3.64 7.85 11.38
C GLU A 131 -4.34 6.71 12.13
N THR A 132 -5.62 6.96 12.46
CA THR A 132 -6.56 5.96 12.97
C THR A 132 -7.76 5.92 12.04
N GLY A 133 -8.16 4.73 11.58
CA GLY A 133 -9.29 4.62 10.66
C GLY A 133 -8.94 4.98 9.22
N ALA A 134 -7.65 5.03 8.86
CA ALA A 134 -7.24 5.27 7.48
C ALA A 134 -7.74 4.14 6.58
N ILE A 135 -8.27 4.49 5.43
CA ILE A 135 -8.62 3.54 4.37
C ILE A 135 -7.65 3.74 3.21
N PHE A 136 -6.91 2.70 2.85
CA PHE A 136 -6.13 2.65 1.62
C PHE A 136 -6.79 1.65 0.65
N THR A 137 -7.18 2.13 -0.53
CA THR A 137 -8.00 1.37 -1.48
C THR A 137 -7.20 0.88 -2.68
N LEU A 138 -7.31 -0.40 -3.00
CA LEU A 138 -6.82 -1.02 -4.22
C LEU A 138 -8.02 -1.46 -5.07
N ASN A 139 -8.32 -0.76 -6.16
CA ASN A 139 -9.41 -1.09 -7.09
C ASN A 139 -8.98 -2.16 -8.12
N GLY A 140 -8.34 -3.22 -7.64
CA GLY A 140 -7.85 -4.31 -8.45
C GLY A 140 -7.26 -5.42 -7.59
N ASP A 141 -6.83 -6.50 -8.24
CA ASP A 141 -6.31 -7.67 -7.54
C ASP A 141 -5.03 -7.36 -6.75
N LEU A 142 -4.87 -8.03 -5.61
CA LEU A 142 -3.67 -7.97 -4.78
C LEU A 142 -3.01 -9.34 -4.69
N ILE A 143 -1.74 -9.42 -5.08
CA ILE A 143 -0.87 -10.57 -4.83
C ILE A 143 0.15 -10.20 -3.76
N ASN A 144 0.19 -10.96 -2.66
CA ASN A 144 1.12 -10.73 -1.56
C ASN A 144 2.14 -11.86 -1.41
N MET A 145 3.40 -11.56 -1.72
CA MET A 145 4.59 -12.39 -1.48
C MET A 145 5.49 -11.82 -0.37
N GLY A 146 5.29 -10.56 -0.01
CA GLY A 146 6.05 -9.84 1.00
C GLY A 146 5.27 -9.62 2.29
N THR A 147 5.46 -8.46 2.91
CA THR A 147 4.78 -8.05 4.15
C THR A 147 3.69 -7.04 3.85
N MET A 148 2.53 -7.21 4.48
CA MET A 148 1.51 -6.18 4.61
C MET A 148 1.43 -5.77 6.09
N THR A 149 1.41 -4.47 6.38
CA THR A 149 1.32 -3.97 7.76
C THR A 149 0.51 -2.70 7.82
N SER A 150 -0.26 -2.53 8.90
CA SER A 150 -0.80 -1.23 9.27
C SER A 150 0.37 -0.29 9.58
N GLY A 151 0.30 0.94 9.09
CA GLY A 151 1.31 1.95 9.43
C GLY A 151 1.14 2.55 10.82
N SER A 152 0.00 2.32 11.48
CA SER A 152 -0.33 2.89 12.80
C SER A 152 0.59 2.39 13.91
N SER A 153 0.76 3.21 14.94
CA SER A 153 1.30 2.73 16.22
C SER A 153 0.36 1.70 16.85
N SER A 154 0.92 0.71 17.57
CA SER A 154 0.14 -0.38 18.16
C SER A 154 -0.94 0.06 19.17
N SER A 155 -0.87 1.30 19.66
CA SER A 155 -1.84 1.86 20.61
C SER A 155 -3.13 2.40 19.98
N THR A 156 -3.20 2.51 18.66
CA THR A 156 -4.36 3.11 17.96
C THR A 156 -4.77 2.33 16.71
N PRO A 157 -5.22 1.07 16.84
CA PRO A 157 -5.70 0.29 15.70
C PRO A 157 -6.92 0.92 15.01
N GLY A 158 -7.13 0.55 13.75
CA GLY A 158 -8.34 0.89 13.00
C GLY A 158 -8.14 1.07 11.50
N ASN A 159 -6.91 0.97 11.00
CA ASN A 159 -6.64 1.18 9.59
C ASN A 159 -7.12 -0.01 8.76
N THR A 160 -7.64 0.28 7.57
CA THR A 160 -8.17 -0.71 6.65
C THR A 160 -7.40 -0.69 5.34
N LEU A 161 -6.89 -1.84 4.93
CA LEU A 161 -6.54 -2.11 3.53
C LEU A 161 -7.79 -2.66 2.84
N TYR A 162 -8.30 -1.92 1.86
CA TYR A 162 -9.51 -2.29 1.12
C TYR A 162 -9.12 -2.74 -0.29
N VAL A 163 -9.39 -4.00 -0.63
CA VAL A 163 -9.11 -4.61 -1.93
C VAL A 163 -10.44 -4.82 -2.66
N ASP A 164 -10.73 -3.97 -3.63
CA ASP A 164 -11.87 -4.14 -4.54
C ASP A 164 -11.48 -5.05 -5.70
N GLY A 165 -11.26 -6.33 -5.38
CA GLY A 165 -10.74 -7.34 -6.28
C GLY A 165 -10.45 -8.65 -5.54
N ASN A 166 -9.74 -9.57 -6.20
CA ASN A 166 -9.31 -10.81 -5.57
C ASN A 166 -8.00 -10.62 -4.80
N TYR A 167 -7.84 -11.41 -3.76
CA TYR A 167 -6.59 -11.53 -3.01
C TYR A 167 -5.95 -12.90 -3.22
N THR A 168 -4.65 -12.91 -3.53
CA THR A 168 -3.83 -14.12 -3.56
C THR A 168 -2.63 -13.97 -2.63
N GLY A 169 -2.63 -14.74 -1.54
CA GLY A 169 -1.45 -14.93 -0.73
C GLY A 169 -0.47 -15.91 -1.41
N ASN A 170 0.81 -15.60 -1.41
CA ASN A 170 1.86 -16.48 -1.95
C ASN A 170 3.04 -16.58 -0.96
N GLY A 171 2.71 -16.94 0.28
CA GLY A 171 3.67 -17.11 1.37
C GLY A 171 4.09 -15.81 2.08
N GLY A 172 3.41 -14.69 1.80
CA GLY A 172 3.64 -13.42 2.49
C GLY A 172 3.04 -13.37 3.90
N SER A 173 3.23 -12.25 4.59
CA SER A 173 2.69 -12.00 5.93
C SER A 173 1.75 -10.80 5.98
N LEU A 174 0.83 -10.83 6.93
CA LEU A 174 -0.07 -9.72 7.28
C LEU A 174 0.04 -9.43 8.78
N TYR A 175 0.37 -8.19 9.14
CA TYR A 175 0.44 -7.71 10.52
C TYR A 175 -0.66 -6.70 10.80
N LEU A 176 -1.48 -6.99 11.81
CA LEU A 176 -2.59 -6.14 12.26
C LEU A 176 -2.43 -5.82 13.74
N ASN A 177 -2.67 -4.57 14.12
CA ASN A 177 -2.82 -4.20 15.52
C ASN A 177 -4.28 -4.39 15.94
N THR A 178 -4.50 -4.80 17.19
CA THR A 178 -5.85 -5.03 17.73
C THR A 178 -5.89 -4.68 19.20
N VAL A 179 -6.93 -3.96 19.64
CA VAL A 179 -7.31 -3.87 21.05
C VAL A 179 -8.07 -5.13 21.40
N LEU A 180 -7.43 -6.08 22.07
CA LEU A 180 -8.02 -7.34 22.48
C LEU A 180 -9.05 -7.13 23.60
N GLY A 181 -10.33 -7.12 23.19
CA GLY A 181 -11.51 -7.04 24.06
C GLY A 181 -12.62 -7.97 23.55
N ASP A 182 -13.84 -7.45 23.46
CA ASP A 182 -15.02 -8.17 22.96
C ASP A 182 -15.18 -7.99 21.44
N ASP A 183 -16.35 -8.32 20.89
CA ASP A 183 -16.63 -8.26 19.45
C ASP A 183 -16.47 -6.83 18.87
N ASP A 184 -16.59 -5.78 19.70
CA ASP A 184 -16.49 -4.37 19.29
C ASP A 184 -15.05 -3.84 19.34
N SER A 185 -14.07 -4.73 19.51
CA SER A 185 -12.65 -4.41 19.58
C SER A 185 -12.16 -3.63 18.35
N ALA A 186 -11.53 -2.46 18.60
CA ALA A 186 -10.86 -1.73 17.55
C ALA A 186 -9.69 -2.56 16.98
N THR A 187 -9.68 -2.73 15.66
CA THR A 187 -8.66 -3.52 14.97
C THR A 187 -8.32 -2.91 13.62
N ASP A 188 -7.07 -3.07 13.21
CA ASP A 188 -6.73 -2.97 11.80
C ASP A 188 -7.42 -4.11 11.03
N LYS A 189 -7.78 -3.85 9.77
CA LYS A 189 -8.58 -4.77 8.96
C LYS A 189 -8.04 -4.92 7.53
N LEU A 190 -8.10 -6.13 7.01
CA LEU A 190 -8.05 -6.39 5.56
C LEU A 190 -9.47 -6.68 5.07
N VAL A 191 -9.96 -5.90 4.11
CA VAL A 191 -11.26 -6.11 3.46
C VAL A 191 -11.03 -6.48 2.01
N ILE A 192 -11.66 -7.55 1.53
CA ILE A 192 -11.54 -8.07 0.17
C ILE A 192 -12.96 -8.25 -0.39
N THR A 193 -13.29 -7.60 -1.50
CA THR A 193 -14.63 -7.73 -2.11
C THR A 193 -14.79 -9.01 -2.93
N GLY A 194 -13.69 -9.54 -3.47
CA GLY A 194 -13.65 -10.78 -4.26
C GLY A 194 -13.26 -12.01 -3.45
N ASP A 195 -12.63 -12.98 -4.14
CA ASP A 195 -12.15 -14.24 -3.57
C ASP A 195 -10.79 -14.05 -2.88
N ALA A 196 -10.53 -14.86 -1.85
CA ALA A 196 -9.24 -14.97 -1.17
C ALA A 196 -8.66 -16.38 -1.35
N SER A 197 -7.43 -16.48 -1.82
CA SER A 197 -6.77 -17.77 -2.09
C SER A 197 -5.29 -17.78 -1.75
N GLY A 198 -4.69 -18.98 -1.78
CA GLY A 198 -3.27 -19.17 -1.52
C GLY A 198 -2.95 -19.18 -0.03
N THR A 199 -1.82 -18.61 0.39
CA THR A 199 -1.41 -18.62 1.81
C THR A 199 -0.81 -17.30 2.26
N THR A 200 -1.23 -16.86 3.46
CA THR A 200 -0.73 -15.68 4.15
C THR A 200 -0.55 -15.98 5.64
N ASP A 201 0.62 -15.67 6.16
CA ASP A 201 0.90 -15.76 7.59
C ASP A 201 0.33 -14.53 8.30
N LEU A 202 -0.73 -14.72 9.10
CA LEU A 202 -1.39 -13.67 9.85
C LEU A 202 -0.75 -13.51 11.22
N TYR A 203 -0.44 -12.27 11.59
CA TYR A 203 0.07 -11.87 12.89
C TYR A 203 -0.81 -10.79 13.51
N ILE A 204 -1.22 -11.00 14.75
CA ILE A 204 -1.96 -10.01 15.53
C ILE A 204 -1.06 -9.43 16.61
N ASN A 205 -0.80 -8.14 16.54
CA ASN A 205 -0.16 -7.36 17.59
C ASN A 205 -1.23 -6.84 18.56
N GLY A 206 -1.51 -7.65 19.57
CA GLY A 206 -2.56 -7.38 20.54
C GLY A 206 -2.12 -6.43 21.66
N ILE A 207 -2.97 -5.47 21.98
CA ILE A 207 -2.94 -4.68 23.21
C ILE A 207 -4.26 -4.84 23.97
N GLY A 208 -4.37 -4.39 25.22
CA GLY A 208 -5.63 -4.38 25.96
C GLY A 208 -5.76 -5.47 27.03
N ASP A 209 -6.91 -5.47 27.70
CA ASP A 209 -7.13 -6.23 28.95
C ASP A 209 -7.85 -7.58 28.74
N GLY A 210 -8.36 -7.82 27.53
CA GLY A 210 -9.08 -9.04 27.16
C GLY A 210 -10.56 -9.04 27.58
N ALA A 211 -11.41 -9.65 26.76
CA ALA A 211 -12.78 -9.98 27.10
C ALA A 211 -13.24 -11.23 26.34
N GLN A 212 -14.42 -11.75 26.69
CA GLN A 212 -15.02 -12.85 25.94
C GLN A 212 -15.70 -12.30 24.68
N THR A 213 -15.44 -12.91 23.54
CA THR A 213 -16.14 -12.66 22.28
C THR A 213 -17.36 -13.58 22.13
N THR A 214 -18.38 -13.11 21.41
CA THR A 214 -19.51 -13.93 20.97
C THR A 214 -19.27 -14.43 19.55
N ASN A 215 -18.99 -13.53 18.61
CA ASN A 215 -18.71 -13.83 17.21
C ASN A 215 -17.21 -13.83 16.90
N GLY A 216 -16.41 -13.12 17.70
CA GLY A 216 -14.97 -12.91 17.45
C GLY A 216 -14.67 -11.48 17.05
N ILE A 217 -13.38 -11.16 16.99
CA ILE A 217 -12.88 -9.87 16.48
C ILE A 217 -12.58 -10.05 15.00
N GLU A 218 -13.31 -9.35 14.13
CA GLU A 218 -13.16 -9.48 12.68
C GLU A 218 -11.94 -8.69 12.16
N VAL A 219 -10.88 -9.42 11.78
CA VAL A 219 -9.61 -8.83 11.32
C VAL A 219 -9.40 -8.97 9.81
N VAL A 220 -10.10 -9.92 9.18
CA VAL A 220 -10.13 -10.12 7.72
C VAL A 220 -11.58 -10.36 7.32
N ASP A 221 -12.03 -9.68 6.27
CA ASP A 221 -13.38 -9.76 5.72
C ASP A 221 -13.29 -10.05 4.23
N VAL A 222 -13.91 -11.14 3.79
CA VAL A 222 -13.87 -11.64 2.42
C VAL A 222 -15.31 -11.74 1.90
N GLY A 223 -15.64 -10.93 0.90
CA GLY A 223 -16.97 -10.90 0.29
C GLY A 223 -17.25 -12.08 -0.64
N GLY A 224 -16.20 -12.69 -1.20
CA GLY A 224 -16.26 -13.89 -2.04
C GLY A 224 -15.94 -15.19 -1.30
N VAL A 225 -15.33 -16.14 -2.00
CA VAL A 225 -14.89 -17.42 -1.42
C VAL A 225 -13.47 -17.27 -0.87
N SER A 226 -13.27 -17.68 0.39
CA SER A 226 -11.93 -17.86 0.97
C SER A 226 -11.53 -19.32 0.98
N THR A 227 -10.33 -19.65 0.47
CA THR A 227 -9.75 -20.97 0.75
C THR A 227 -9.40 -21.08 2.23
N SER A 228 -9.46 -22.31 2.78
CA SER A 228 -9.25 -22.54 4.22
C SER A 228 -7.83 -22.23 4.71
N ASP A 229 -6.88 -22.08 3.78
CA ASP A 229 -5.47 -21.80 4.03
C ASP A 229 -5.05 -20.36 3.63
N ALA A 230 -5.99 -19.54 3.13
CA ALA A 230 -5.74 -18.17 2.68
C ALA A 230 -5.05 -17.32 3.76
N PHE A 231 -5.46 -17.50 5.02
CA PHE A 231 -4.91 -16.82 6.19
C PHE A 231 -4.67 -17.80 7.33
N VAL A 232 -3.45 -17.85 7.85
CA VAL A 232 -3.07 -18.76 8.94
C VAL A 232 -2.45 -17.94 10.07
N LEU A 233 -3.09 -17.90 11.23
CA LEU A 233 -2.55 -17.23 12.41
C LEU A 233 -1.25 -17.92 12.87
N LYS A 234 -0.16 -17.14 12.99
CA LYS A 234 1.18 -17.65 13.31
C LYS A 234 1.71 -17.30 14.69
N ASN A 235 1.04 -16.41 15.43
CA ASN A 235 1.39 -16.10 16.82
C ASN A 235 0.26 -16.44 17.78
N GLU A 236 0.62 -16.67 19.05
CA GLU A 236 -0.37 -16.67 20.12
C GLU A 236 -0.87 -15.25 20.36
N VAL A 237 -2.18 -15.13 20.60
CA VAL A 237 -2.85 -13.86 20.83
C VAL A 237 -3.49 -13.92 22.21
N ASN A 238 -2.88 -13.25 23.17
CA ASN A 238 -3.25 -13.33 24.59
C ASN A 238 -3.47 -11.93 25.17
N ALA A 239 -4.50 -11.76 25.99
CA ALA A 239 -4.70 -10.58 26.83
C ALA A 239 -5.24 -11.01 28.18
N SER A 240 -4.47 -10.73 29.25
CA SER A 240 -4.81 -11.13 30.62
C SER A 240 -5.14 -12.63 30.72
N LEU A 241 -6.39 -12.98 31.03
CA LEU A 241 -6.88 -14.35 31.18
C LEU A 241 -7.43 -14.97 29.88
N TYR A 242 -7.38 -14.23 28.77
CA TYR A 242 -8.00 -14.62 27.49
C TYR A 242 -6.94 -15.00 26.45
N THR A 243 -7.19 -16.11 25.75
CA THR A 243 -6.46 -16.52 24.55
C THR A 243 -7.42 -16.49 23.37
N TYR A 244 -7.09 -15.72 22.34
CA TYR A 244 -7.86 -15.60 21.11
C TYR A 244 -7.34 -16.61 20.08
N ARG A 245 -8.26 -17.23 19.35
CA ARG A 245 -7.98 -18.22 18.31
C ARG A 245 -8.83 -17.93 17.08
N PRO A 246 -8.38 -18.32 15.87
CA PRO A 246 -9.20 -18.20 14.68
C PRO A 246 -10.51 -18.97 14.85
N VAL A 247 -11.61 -18.35 14.45
CA VAL A 247 -12.90 -19.04 14.29
C VAL A 247 -12.90 -19.62 12.87
N LEU A 248 -13.17 -20.91 12.74
CA LEU A 248 -13.42 -21.52 11.43
C LEU A 248 -14.89 -21.23 11.10
N GLU A 249 -15.13 -20.37 10.11
CA GLU A 249 -16.46 -20.23 9.48
C GLU A 249 -16.63 -21.19 8.30
#